data_AF-A0A562J6W3-F1
#
_entry.id   AF-A0A562J6W3-F1
#
_cell.length_a   1.000
_cell.length_b   1.000
_cell.length_c   1.000
_cell.angle_alpha   90.00
_cell.angle_beta   90.00
_cell.angle_gamma   90.00
#
_symmetry.space_group_name_H-M   'P 1'
#
loop_
_entity.id
_entity.type
_entity.pdbx_description
1 polymer ?
#
loop_
_entity_poly.entity_id
_entity_poly.type
_entity_poly.pdbx_seq_one_letter_code
_entity_poly.pdbx_strand_id
1 'polypeptide(L)'
;MVSTTRKKKSLSEPQVIYEVHLGSWKKHENGDLLTYKELVAELIPYVLENGFTHIEILPVIENPLDASRGYQGTGYFSATSRFGSPIRK
;
A
#
# COMPACT_ATOMS: atom_id res chain seq x y z
N MET A 1 29.25 -18.38 0.45
CA MET A 1 28.61 -18.36 1.78
C MET A 1 27.37 -17.48 1.69
N VAL A 2 26.17 -18.07 1.69
CA VAL A 2 24.92 -17.29 1.76
C VAL A 2 24.69 -17.00 3.25
N SER A 3 24.86 -15.75 3.65
CA SER A 3 24.59 -15.29 5.01
C SER A 3 23.08 -15.41 5.28
N THR A 4 22.70 -16.35 6.13
CA THR A 4 21.34 -16.46 6.66
C THR A 4 21.15 -15.37 7.72
N THR A 5 20.66 -14.19 7.32
CA THR A 5 20.29 -13.13 8.27
C THR A 5 19.15 -13.60 9.15
N ARG A 6 19.42 -13.71 10.45
CA ARG A 6 18.42 -14.01 11.48
C ARG A 6 17.38 -12.88 11.49
N LYS A 7 16.11 -13.19 11.19
CA LYS A 7 14.99 -12.24 11.37
C LYS A 7 15.00 -11.77 12.84
N LYS A 8 15.26 -10.48 13.08
CA LYS A 8 15.04 -9.86 14.38
C LYS A 8 13.55 -9.92 14.74
N LYS A 9 13.24 -9.98 16.03
CA LYS A 9 11.85 -9.93 16.51
C LYS A 9 11.30 -8.52 16.25
N SER A 10 10.28 -8.39 15.41
CA SER A 10 9.69 -7.09 15.02
C SER A 10 9.28 -6.22 16.23
N LEU A 11 8.78 -6.85 17.29
CA LEU A 11 8.37 -6.19 18.55
C LEU A 11 9.51 -5.49 19.32
N SER A 12 10.77 -5.76 18.97
CA SER A 12 11.94 -5.20 19.65
C SER A 12 12.66 -4.10 18.85
N GLU A 13 12.14 -3.73 17.67
CA GLU A 13 12.69 -2.67 16.83
C GLU A 13 11.70 -1.50 16.67
N PRO A 14 12.16 -0.26 16.45
CA PRO A 14 11.28 0.89 16.23
C PRO A 14 10.28 0.65 15.10
N GLN A 15 8.99 0.82 15.42
CA GLN A 15 7.89 0.74 14.45
C GLN A 15 7.40 2.17 14.19
N VAL A 16 7.79 2.74 13.05
CA VAL A 16 7.35 4.06 12.60
C VAL A 16 6.55 3.83 11.32
N ILE A 17 5.24 3.97 11.44
CA ILE A 17 4.27 3.52 10.43
C ILE A 17 3.79 4.74 9.64
N TYR A 18 3.89 4.65 8.31
CA TYR A 18 3.25 5.58 7.39
C TYR A 18 1.88 5.03 7.00
N GLU A 19 0.81 5.55 7.60
CA GLU A 19 -0.56 5.21 7.23
C GLU A 19 -0.94 5.89 5.91
N VAL A 20 -1.53 5.15 4.97
CA VAL A 20 -1.85 5.66 3.64
C VAL A 20 -3.18 5.12 3.10
N HIS A 21 -3.97 6.03 2.52
CA HIS A 21 -5.09 5.72 1.65
C HIS A 21 -4.67 5.91 0.19
N LEU A 22 -4.54 4.80 -0.55
CA LEU A 22 -3.97 4.80 -1.90
C LEU A 22 -4.70 5.73 -2.89
N GLY A 23 -6.03 5.82 -2.78
CA GLY A 23 -6.85 6.64 -3.68
C GLY A 23 -6.76 8.16 -3.46
N SER A 24 -6.14 8.60 -2.36
CA SER A 24 -5.98 10.03 -2.05
C SER A 24 -4.55 10.45 -1.79
N TRP A 25 -3.59 9.51 -1.82
CA TRP A 25 -2.18 9.82 -1.57
C TRP A 25 -1.59 10.67 -2.69
N LYS A 26 -1.74 10.21 -3.94
CA LYS A 26 -1.34 10.93 -5.14
C LYS A 26 -2.24 10.52 -6.31
N LYS A 27 -2.47 11.46 -7.22
CA LYS A 27 -3.20 11.27 -8.47
C LYS A 27 -2.39 11.87 -9.62
N HIS A 28 -2.68 11.42 -10.83
CA HIS A 28 -2.21 12.08 -12.04
C HIS A 28 -2.80 13.48 -12.15
N GLU A 29 -2.18 14.36 -12.92
CA GLU A 29 -2.64 15.76 -13.09
C GLU A 29 -4.04 15.85 -13.68
N ASN A 30 -4.43 14.84 -14.47
CA ASN A 30 -5.77 14.73 -15.06
C ASN A 30 -6.83 14.20 -14.07
N GLY A 31 -6.45 13.87 -12.83
CA GLY A 31 -7.34 13.36 -11.79
C GLY A 31 -7.43 11.83 -11.72
N ASP A 32 -6.76 11.10 -12.61
CA ASP A 32 -6.77 9.64 -12.60
C ASP A 32 -5.99 9.08 -11.40
N LEU A 33 -6.40 7.90 -10.95
CA LEU A 33 -5.72 7.17 -9.90
C LEU A 33 -4.42 6.56 -10.43
N LEU A 34 -3.40 6.49 -9.57
CA LEU A 34 -2.19 5.72 -9.85
C LEU A 34 -2.51 4.22 -9.83
N THR A 35 -1.89 3.48 -10.74
CA THR A 35 -1.90 2.01 -10.69
C THR A 35 -1.04 1.50 -9.52
N TYR A 36 -1.21 0.23 -9.12
CA TYR A 36 -0.37 -0.41 -8.11
C TYR A 36 1.13 -0.34 -8.44
N LYS A 37 1.49 -0.41 -9.73
CA LYS A 37 2.89 -0.32 -10.17
C LYS A 37 3.45 1.09 -9.98
N GLU A 38 2.68 2.11 -10.33
CA GLU A 38 3.07 3.51 -10.15
C GLU A 38 3.13 3.87 -8.66
N LEU A 39 2.14 3.43 -7.88
CA LEU A 39 2.14 3.58 -6.42
C LEU A 39 3.41 2.98 -5.81
N VAL A 40 3.81 1.76 -6.18
CA VAL A 40 5.04 1.13 -5.70
C VAL A 40 6.28 1.93 -6.10
N ALA A 41 6.35 2.41 -7.34
CA ALA A 41 7.49 3.15 -7.86
C ALA A 41 7.70 4.50 -7.15
N GLU A 42 6.61 5.14 -6.70
CA GLU A 42 6.67 6.45 -6.05
C GLU A 42 6.63 6.40 -4.52
N LEU A 43 5.75 5.57 -3.94
CA LEU A 43 5.50 5.53 -2.50
C LEU A 43 6.68 4.94 -1.73
N ILE A 44 7.34 3.90 -2.28
CA ILE A 44 8.45 3.24 -1.57
C ILE A 44 9.64 4.20 -1.39
N PRO A 45 10.15 4.88 -2.43
CA PRO A 45 11.20 5.88 -2.24
C PRO A 45 10.82 6.96 -1.23
N TYR A 46 9.61 7.52 -1.33
CA TYR A 46 9.13 8.53 -0.40
C TYR A 46 9.16 8.07 1.06
N VAL A 47 8.66 6.87 1.34
CA VAL A 47 8.63 6.28 2.69
C VAL A 47 10.05 6.06 3.22
N LEU A 48 10.96 5.58 2.38
CA LEU A 48 12.37 5.36 2.73
C LEU A 48 13.11 6.66 3.01
N GLU A 49 12.95 7.67 2.16
CA GLU A 49 13.57 8.99 2.31
C GLU A 49 13.14 9.69 3.60
N ASN A 50 11.90 9.45 4.04
CA ASN A 50 11.35 10.01 5.28
C ASN A 50 11.61 9.12 6.52
N GLY A 51 12.33 8.01 6.39
CA GLY A 51 12.77 7.19 7.54
C GLY A 51 11.69 6.34 8.21
N PHE A 52 10.56 6.10 7.53
CA PHE A 52 9.53 5.20 8.02
C PHE A 52 9.99 3.73 7.90
N THR A 53 9.51 2.88 8.81
CA THR A 53 9.88 1.45 8.82
C THR A 53 8.78 0.57 8.23
N HIS A 54 7.54 1.03 8.21
CA HIS A 54 6.37 0.28 7.72
C HIS A 54 5.40 1.20 6.97
N ILE A 55 4.59 0.59 6.11
CA ILE A 55 3.44 1.23 5.48
C ILE A 55 2.19 0.48 5.97
N GLU A 56 1.24 1.21 6.53
CA GLU A 56 -0.09 0.70 6.84
C GLU A 56 -1.07 1.21 5.80
N ILE A 57 -1.67 0.28 5.06
CA ILE A 57 -2.56 0.63 3.96
C ILE A 57 -3.99 0.50 4.47
N LEU A 58 -4.80 1.55 4.25
CA LEU A 58 -6.25 1.45 4.43
C LEU A 58 -6.81 0.31 3.55
N PRO A 59 -7.99 -0.24 3.87
CA PRO A 59 -8.48 -1.45 3.22
C PRO A 59 -8.46 -1.36 1.69
N VAL A 60 -7.67 -2.23 1.07
CA VAL A 60 -7.60 -2.41 -0.39
C VAL A 60 -8.58 -3.47 -0.90
N ILE A 61 -9.51 -3.90 -0.04
CA ILE A 61 -10.61 -4.79 -0.39
C ILE A 61 -11.53 -4.13 -1.44
N GLU A 62 -12.07 -4.92 -2.37
CA GLU A 62 -13.04 -4.38 -3.31
C GLU A 62 -14.28 -3.87 -2.56
N ASN A 63 -14.64 -2.62 -2.83
CA ASN A 63 -15.68 -1.88 -2.15
C ASN A 63 -16.47 -1.03 -3.18
N PRO A 64 -17.80 -0.88 -3.02
CA PRO A 64 -18.62 -0.15 -3.99
C PRO A 64 -18.58 1.38 -3.81
N LEU A 65 -18.11 1.88 -2.66
CA LEU A 65 -18.19 3.28 -2.29
C LEU A 65 -16.84 3.82 -1.82
N ASP A 66 -16.24 4.72 -2.59
CA ASP A 66 -14.93 5.34 -2.30
C ASP A 66 -14.93 6.10 -0.97
N ALA A 67 -16.05 6.75 -0.63
CA ALA A 67 -16.21 7.49 0.63
C ALA A 67 -16.11 6.60 1.88
N SER A 68 -16.31 5.28 1.73
CA SER A 68 -16.09 4.32 2.81
C SER A 68 -14.62 4.12 3.15
N ARG A 69 -13.68 4.64 2.35
CA ARG A 69 -12.23 4.43 2.47
C ARG A 69 -11.85 2.94 2.51
N GLY A 70 -12.67 2.09 1.88
CA GLY A 70 -12.49 0.64 1.85
C GLY A 70 -13.10 -0.11 3.03
N TYR A 71 -13.63 0.56 4.06
CA TYR A 71 -14.20 -0.13 5.24
C TYR A 71 -15.51 -0.87 4.93
N GLN A 72 -16.24 -0.48 3.87
CA GLN A 72 -17.44 -1.17 3.40
C GLN A 72 -17.11 -2.15 2.28
N GLY A 73 -16.25 -3.11 2.58
CA GLY A 73 -15.80 -4.12 1.62
C GLY A 73 -16.87 -5.15 1.27
N THR A 74 -16.85 -5.61 0.02
CA THR A 74 -17.73 -6.69 -0.49
C THR A 74 -16.93 -7.82 -1.15
N GLY A 75 -15.79 -7.51 -1.79
CA GLY A 75 -14.93 -8.51 -2.43
C GLY A 75 -13.73 -8.89 -1.58
N TYR A 76 -13.94 -9.64 -0.49
CA TYR A 76 -12.91 -10.03 0.49
C TYR A 76 -11.70 -10.80 -0.07
N PHE A 77 -11.85 -11.42 -1.24
CA PHE A 77 -10.79 -12.20 -1.89
C PHE A 77 -10.16 -11.48 -3.09
N SER A 78 -10.49 -10.20 -3.28
CA SER A 78 -9.99 -9.38 -4.38
C SER A 78 -9.47 -8.04 -3.87
N ALA A 79 -8.27 -7.68 -4.30
CA ALA A 79 -7.83 -6.29 -4.21
C ALA A 79 -8.70 -5.42 -5.14
N THR A 80 -8.98 -4.19 -4.74
CA THR A 80 -9.82 -3.28 -5.51
C THR A 80 -9.23 -3.01 -6.89
N SER A 81 -10.08 -3.15 -7.91
CA SER A 81 -9.71 -2.98 -9.32
C SER A 81 -9.33 -1.53 -9.69
N ARG A 82 -9.63 -0.56 -8.82
CA ARG A 82 -9.35 0.87 -9.00
C ARG A 82 -7.88 1.19 -9.32
N PHE A 83 -6.95 0.38 -8.81
CA PHE A 83 -5.51 0.58 -9.01
C PHE A 83 -4.91 -0.44 -10.00
N GLY A 84 -5.77 -1.13 -10.76
CA GLY A 84 -5.37 -2.14 -11.74
C GLY A 84 -5.59 -3.58 -11.26
N SER A 85 -5.09 -4.53 -12.05
CA SER A 85 -5.29 -5.96 -11.79
C SER A 85 -4.15 -6.58 -10.98
N PRO A 86 -4.43 -7.63 -10.17
CA PRO A 86 -3.39 -8.44 -9.57
C PRO A 86 -2.43 -8.99 -10.62
N ILE A 87 -1.12 -8.88 -10.36
CA ILE A 87 -0.09 -9.40 -11.26
C ILE A 87 -0.14 -10.92 -11.21
N ARG A 88 -0.41 -11.57 -12.35
CA ARG A 88 -0.19 -13.02 -12.49
C ARG A 88 1.31 -13.29 -12.42
N LYS A 89 1.71 -14.23 -11.57
CA LYS A 89 3.07 -14.78 -11.54
C LYS A 89 3.34 -15.61 -12.78
#